data_AF-A0A376RD99-F1
#
_entry.id   AF-A0A376RD99-F1
#
_cell.length_a   1.000
_cell.length_b   1.000
_cell.length_c   1.000
_cell.angle_alpha   90.00
_cell.angle_beta   90.00
_cell.angle_gamma   90.00
#
_symmetry.space_group_name_H-M   'P 1'
#
loop_
_entity.id
_entity.type
_entity.pdbx_description
1 polymer ?
#
loop_
_entity_poly.entity_id
_entity_poly.type
_entity_poly.pdbx_seq_one_letter_code
_entity_poly.pdbx_strand_id
1 'polypeptide(L)' 'MMGQPQETRHIVMHNEQAVISPSWSIHSGVGTKAYTFIWGMVGENQVFDDMDHVAVKDLR' A
#
# COMPACT_ATOMS: atom_id res chain seq x y z
N MET A 1 5.67 2.02 0.14
CA MET A 1 5.09 3.25 -0.43
C MET A 1 3.72 3.43 0.17
N MET A 2 3.52 4.59 0.77
CA MET A 2 2.26 5.03 1.38
C MET A 2 2.04 6.50 1.05
N GLY A 3 0.90 7.06 1.44
CA GLY A 3 0.55 8.44 1.15
C GLY A 3 -0.51 8.55 0.05
N GLN A 4 -0.99 9.77 -0.19
CA GLN A 4 -1.78 10.06 -1.37
C GLN A 4 -0.92 9.85 -2.63
N PRO A 5 -1.51 9.52 -3.79
CA PRO A 5 -0.76 9.25 -5.03
C PRO A 5 0.23 10.36 -5.45
N GLN A 6 -0.09 11.62 -5.14
CA GLN A 6 0.73 12.80 -5.49
C GLN A 6 1.66 13.27 -4.37
N GLU A 7 1.65 12.60 -3.22
CA GLU A 7 2.49 12.93 -2.08
C GLU A 7 2.94 11.64 -1.39
N THR A 8 3.64 10.79 -2.12
CA THR A 8 4.07 9.52 -1.56
C THR A 8 5.17 9.70 -0.52
N ARG A 9 5.21 8.77 0.43
CA ARG A 9 6.26 8.60 1.44
C ARG A 9 6.59 7.11 1.53
N HIS A 10 7.70 6.80 2.21
CA HIS A 10 8.08 5.41 2.47
C HIS A 10 8.51 5.23 3.92
N ILE A 11 8.33 4.01 4.40
CA ILE A 11 8.81 3.54 5.69
C ILE A 11 9.74 2.37 5.38
N VAL A 12 10.95 2.41 5.93
CA VAL A 12 11.87 1.27 5.88
C VAL A 12 11.41 0.26 6.93
N MET A 13 11.09 -0.95 6.47
CA MET A 13 10.60 -2.03 7.33
C MET A 13 11.55 -3.22 7.29
N HIS A 14 11.60 -3.94 8.41
CA HIS A 14 12.37 -5.18 8.60
C HIS A 14 11.42 -6.37 8.74
N ASN A 15 12.01 -7.57 8.91
CA ASN A 15 11.27 -8.81 9.07
C ASN A 15 10.19 -8.70 10.17
N GLU A 16 9.00 -9.23 9.88
CA GLU A 16 7.88 -9.38 10.82
C GLU A 16 7.31 -8.06 11.41
N GLN A 17 7.50 -6.94 10.72
CA GLN A 17 6.82 -5.69 11.07
C GLN A 17 5.51 -5.53 10.29
N ALA A 18 4.55 -4.83 10.89
CA ALA A 18 3.28 -4.45 10.27
C ALA A 18 3.18 -2.93 10.07
N VAL A 19 2.40 -2.51 9.08
CA VAL A 19 2.10 -1.10 8.79
C VAL A 19 0.60 -0.95 8.52
N ILE A 20 0.02 0.14 9.03
CA ILE A 20 -1.40 0.47 8.82
C ILE A 20 -1.51 1.39 7.61
N SER A 21 -2.45 1.10 6.71
CA SER A 21 -2.77 1.96 5.56
C SER A 21 -4.15 2.58 5.75
N PRO A 22 -4.26 3.92 5.90
CA PRO A 22 -5.54 4.63 5.82
C PRO A 22 -6.17 4.51 4.42
N SER A 23 -7.49 4.68 4.31
CA SER A 23 -8.22 4.51 3.03
C SER A 23 -7.76 5.44 1.91
N TRP A 24 -7.25 6.63 2.23
CA TRP A 24 -6.72 7.61 1.26
C TRP A 24 -5.30 7.31 0.79
N SER A 25 -4.66 6.28 1.37
CA SER A 25 -3.26 5.95 1.13
C SER A 25 -3.13 4.77 0.17
N ILE A 26 -2.18 4.87 -0.76
CA ILE A 26 -1.68 3.68 -1.47
C ILE A 26 -0.95 2.75 -0.48
N HIS A 27 -0.81 1.48 -0.83
CA HIS A 27 -0.05 0.49 -0.06
C HIS A 27 0.70 -0.46 -0.99
N SER A 28 1.80 0.04 -1.56
CA SER A 28 2.71 -0.75 -2.43
C SER A 28 4.07 -0.93 -1.76
N GLY A 29 4.78 -2.03 -1.99
CA GLY A 29 6.06 -2.36 -1.34
C GLY A 29 7.12 -2.84 -2.32
N VAL A 30 8.38 -2.57 -2.01
CA VAL A 30 9.54 -3.12 -2.72
C VAL A 30 10.59 -3.55 -1.71
N GLY A 31 11.11 -4.77 -1.87
CA GLY A 31 12.13 -5.35 -1.00
C GLY A 31 13.49 -5.35 -1.68
N THR A 32 14.56 -5.39 -0.87
CA THR A 32 15.94 -5.56 -1.36
C THR A 32 16.27 -7.02 -1.70
N LYS A 33 15.40 -7.96 -1.30
CA LYS A 33 15.42 -9.40 -1.60
C LYS A 33 13.98 -9.90 -1.71
N ALA A 34 13.80 -11.16 -2.10
CA ALA A 34 12.50 -11.81 -2.00
C ALA A 34 11.98 -11.78 -0.55
N TYR A 35 10.68 -11.54 -0.40
CA TYR A 35 9.99 -11.47 0.88
C TYR A 35 8.57 -12.03 0.74
N THR A 36 7.92 -12.27 1.87
CA THR A 36 6.51 -12.66 1.96
C THR A 36 5.80 -11.68 2.88
N PHE A 37 4.52 -11.42 2.61
CA PHE A 37 3.69 -10.57 3.46
C PHE A 37 2.26 -11.10 3.50
N ILE A 38 1.52 -10.67 4.52
CA ILE A 38 0.09 -10.93 4.68
C ILE A 38 -0.62 -9.59 4.60
N TRP A 39 -1.75 -9.55 3.90
CA TRP A 39 -2.63 -8.38 3.86
C TRP A 39 -3.98 -8.72 4.48
N GLY A 40 -4.59 -7.74 5.13
CA GLY A 40 -5.93 -7.83 5.67
C GLY A 40 -6.64 -6.49 5.47
N MET A 41 -7.90 -6.54 5.06
CA MET A 41 -8.70 -5.35 4.80
C MET A 41 -10.08 -5.48 5.43
N VAL A 42 -10.63 -4.34 5.84
CA VAL A 42 -11.98 -4.19 6.38
C VAL A 42 -12.55 -2.87 5.86
N GLY A 43 -13.88 -2.76 5.83
CA GLY A 43 -14.57 -1.58 5.31
C GLY A 43 -16.07 -1.80 5.26
N GLU A 44 -16.77 -0.93 4.54
CA GLU A 44 -18.23 -1.00 4.39
C GLU A 44 -18.70 -2.11 3.44
N ASN A 45 -17.83 -2.61 2.55
CA ASN A 45 -18.15 -3.63 1.56
C ASN A 45 -16.98 -4.62 1.35
N GLN A 46 -17.24 -5.70 0.59
CA GLN A 46 -16.24 -6.68 0.15
C GLN A 46 -16.17 -6.73 -1.39
N VAL A 47 -16.34 -5.59 -2.05
CA VAL A 47 -16.30 -5.43 -3.50
C VAL A 47 -14.87 -5.06 -3.87
N PHE A 48 -14.03 -6.07 -4.09
CA PHE A 48 -12.58 -5.86 -4.20
C PHE A 48 -12.15 -5.07 -5.44
N ASP A 49 -12.99 -4.92 -6.46
CA ASP A 49 -12.74 -4.12 -7.66
C ASP A 49 -13.20 -2.66 -7.52
N ASP A 50 -13.90 -2.31 -6.43
CA ASP A 50 -14.24 -0.92 -6.08
C ASP A 50 -13.00 -0.19 -5.54
N MET A 51 -12.16 0.27 -6.47
CA MET A 51 -10.92 0.97 -6.16
C MET A 51 -10.55 2.00 -7.24
N ASP A 52 -9.81 3.03 -6.80
CA ASP A 52 -9.16 3.96 -7.71
C ASP A 52 -7.81 3.40 -8.19
N HIS A 53 -7.77 2.93 -9.43
CA HIS A 53 -6.52 2.48 -10.04
C HIS A 53 -5.59 3.66 -10.34
N VAL A 54 -4.32 3.53 -9.95
CA VAL A 54 -3.28 4.53 -10.22
C VAL A 54 -2.14 3.89 -10.99
N ALA A 55 -1.82 4.42 -12.18
CA ALA A 55 -0.65 3.96 -12.91
C ALA A 55 0.64 4.51 -12.30
N VAL A 56 1.70 3.71 -12.26
CA VAL A 56 2.99 4.09 -11.65
C VAL A 56 3.56 5.38 -12.23
N LYS A 57 3.36 5.62 -13.53
CA LYS A 57 3.80 6.84 -14.23
C LYS A 57 3.15 8.14 -13.69
N ASP A 58 2.06 8.01 -12.96
CA ASP A 58 1.28 9.14 -12.43
C ASP A 58 1.59 9.41 -10.93
N LEU A 59 2.43 8.60 -10.29
CA LEU A 59 2.84 8.78 -8.88
C LEU A 59 3.91 9.86 -8.70
N ARG A 60 3.97 10.48 -7.51
CA ARG A 60 4.99 11.46 -7.10
C ARG A 60 5.58 11.21 -5.72
#